data_AF-A0A930H0K8-F1
#
_entry.id   AF-A0A930H0K8-F1
#
_cell.length_a   1.000
_cell.length_b   1.000
_cell.length_c   1.000
_cell.angle_alpha   90.00
_cell.angle_beta   90.00
_cell.angle_gamma   90.00
#
_symmetry.space_group_name_H-M   'P 1'
#
loop_
_entity.id
_entity.type
_entity.pdbx_description
1 polymer ?
#
loop_
_entity_poly.entity_id
_entity_poly.type
_entity_poly.pdbx_seq_one_letter_code
_entity_poly.pdbx_strand_id
1 'polypeptide(L)'
;MEITGLRDIFLSQEEYLDTEVMVSGWVRSNRDSKNFGFLVISDGTFFTPLQVVYHDSLENFAQVAKLGVGAAVIVEGKLVATPEAKQPFELQASSITVEGDTEASYPLQKKRHTLEYLRTIPHLR
;
A
#
# COMPACT_ATOMS: atom_id res chain seq x y z
N MET A 1 17.97 4.85 0.59
CA MET A 1 16.98 5.80 1.13
C MET A 1 16.53 5.24 2.48
N GLU A 2 16.19 6.08 3.45
CA GLU A 2 15.59 5.60 4.71
C GLU A 2 14.08 5.40 4.52
N ILE A 3 13.50 4.45 5.24
CA ILE A 3 12.07 4.19 5.19
C ILE A 3 11.35 5.28 5.99
N THR A 4 10.46 6.02 5.32
CA THR A 4 9.60 7.02 5.93
C THR A 4 8.31 6.36 6.42
N GLY A 5 7.93 6.62 7.67
CA GLY A 5 6.67 6.14 8.23
C GLY A 5 5.45 6.84 7.61
N LEU A 6 4.35 6.11 7.41
CA LEU A 6 3.12 6.69 6.87
C LEU A 6 2.58 7.81 7.77
N ARG A 7 2.67 7.63 9.09
CA ARG A 7 2.29 8.66 10.06
C ARG A 7 2.99 10.00 9.80
N ASP A 8 4.28 9.99 9.51
CA ASP A 8 5.05 11.22 9.31
C ASP A 8 4.64 11.90 8.01
N ILE A 9 4.38 11.12 6.96
CA ILE A 9 3.84 11.62 5.68
C ILE A 9 2.46 12.27 5.89
N PHE A 10 1.58 11.64 6.68
CA PHE A 10 0.25 12.19 6.95
C PHE A 10 0.26 13.42 7.86
N LEU A 11 1.20 13.52 8.79
CA LEU A 11 1.31 14.66 9.71
C LEU A 11 2.07 15.86 9.10
N SER A 12 3.06 15.59 8.26
CA SER A 12 3.94 16.59 7.63
C SER A 12 3.79 16.56 6.10
N GLN A 13 2.56 16.49 5.60
CA GLN A 13 2.28 16.31 4.17
C GLN A 13 3.03 17.31 3.27
N GLU A 14 3.05 18.59 3.64
CA GLU A 14 3.67 19.65 2.85
C GLU A 14 5.18 19.47 2.64
N GLU A 15 5.87 18.81 3.57
CA GLU A 15 7.31 18.55 3.50
C GLU A 15 7.66 17.42 2.52
N TYR A 16 6.77 16.43 2.42
CA TYR A 16 6.97 15.24 1.58
C TYR A 16 6.34 15.38 0.19
N LEU A 17 5.48 16.37 -0.03
CA LEU A 17 4.91 16.64 -1.35
C LEU A 17 6.01 16.92 -2.37
N ASP A 18 5.85 16.33 -3.55
CA ASP A 18 6.79 16.40 -4.66
C ASP A 18 8.21 15.84 -4.39
N THR A 19 8.38 15.11 -3.29
CA THR A 19 9.64 14.42 -2.96
C THR A 19 9.59 12.93 -3.24
N GLU A 20 10.76 12.33 -3.47
CA GLU A 20 10.90 10.87 -3.47
C GLU A 20 10.94 10.35 -2.04
N VAL A 21 10.07 9.39 -1.76
CA VAL A 21 9.96 8.73 -0.47
C VAL A 21 9.98 7.22 -0.66
N MET A 22 10.52 6.54 0.35
CA MET A 22 10.49 5.10 0.46
C MET A 22 9.57 4.74 1.62
N VAL A 23 8.56 3.91 1.36
CA VAL A 23 7.58 3.47 2.36
C VAL A 23 7.52 1.96 2.38
N SER A 24 7.30 1.37 3.55
CA SER A 24 7.11 -0.07 3.70
C SER A 24 5.79 -0.36 4.39
N GLY A 25 5.12 -1.45 4.01
CA GLY A 25 3.92 -1.87 4.72
C GLY A 25 3.27 -3.10 4.11
N TRP A 26 2.05 -3.37 4.57
CA TRP A 26 1.24 -4.50 4.12
C TRP A 26 0.14 -4.05 3.16
N VAL A 27 -0.07 -4.85 2.11
CA VAL A 27 -1.12 -4.63 1.12
C VAL A 27 -2.49 -4.86 1.75
N ARG A 28 -3.33 -3.82 1.76
CA ARG A 28 -4.73 -3.89 2.21
C ARG A 28 -5.68 -4.17 1.05
N SER A 29 -5.33 -3.72 -0.14
CA SER A 29 -6.08 -3.93 -1.37
C SER A 29 -5.17 -3.72 -2.56
N ASN A 30 -5.40 -4.49 -3.61
CA ASN A 30 -4.78 -4.29 -4.92
C ASN A 30 -5.90 -4.24 -5.96
N ARG A 31 -5.85 -3.24 -6.84
CA ARG A 31 -6.77 -3.13 -7.99
C ARG A 31 -5.93 -2.86 -9.23
N ASP A 32 -5.75 -3.88 -10.04
CA ASP A 32 -5.09 -3.77 -11.33
C ASP A 32 -6.03 -3.16 -12.38
N SER A 33 -5.42 -2.54 -13.39
CA SER A 33 -6.05 -2.13 -14.65
C SER A 33 -5.04 -2.38 -15.76
N LYS A 34 -5.43 -2.23 -17.04
CA LYS A 34 -4.61 -2.67 -18.17
C LYS A 34 -3.18 -2.11 -18.18
N ASN A 35 -3.01 -0.83 -17.85
CA ASN A 35 -1.72 -0.12 -17.98
C ASN A 35 -1.21 0.47 -16.64
N PHE A 36 -2.05 0.45 -15.61
CA PHE A 36 -1.73 0.98 -14.28
C PHE A 36 -2.55 0.25 -13.24
N GLY A 37 -2.16 0.34 -11.98
CA GLY A 37 -2.92 -0.22 -10.88
C GLY A 37 -2.82 0.62 -9.62
N PHE A 38 -3.70 0.31 -8.69
CA PHE A 38 -3.80 0.98 -7.39
C PHE A 38 -3.54 -0.04 -6.29
N LEU A 39 -2.44 0.17 -5.59
CA LEU A 39 -2.09 -0.57 -4.39
C LEU A 39 -2.42 0.29 -3.18
N VAL A 40 -3.08 -0.29 -2.19
CA VAL A 40 -3.37 0.38 -0.93
C VAL A 40 -2.55 -0.29 0.15
N ILE A 41 -1.64 0.46 0.77
CA ILE A 41 -0.69 -0.04 1.76
C ILE A 41 -0.93 0.57 3.14
N SER A 42 -0.60 -0.18 4.19
CA SER A 42 -0.66 0.29 5.57
C SER A 42 0.50 -0.30 6.35
N ASP A 43 1.18 0.52 7.15
CA ASP A 43 2.28 0.15 8.05
C ASP A 43 1.83 -0.02 9.51
N GLY A 44 0.55 0.25 9.80
CA GLY A 44 0.00 0.25 11.16
C GLY A 44 0.32 1.49 12.00
N THR A 45 1.12 2.44 11.51
CA THR A 45 1.45 3.68 12.24
C THR A 45 0.35 4.72 12.12
N PHE A 46 -0.48 4.63 11.07
CA PHE A 46 -1.60 5.52 10.82
C PHE A 46 -2.85 4.76 10.38
N PHE A 47 -4.03 5.29 10.75
CA PHE A 47 -5.31 4.65 10.43
C PHE A 47 -5.65 4.72 8.94
N THR A 48 -5.29 5.83 8.30
CA THR A 48 -5.52 6.02 6.86
C THR A 48 -4.42 5.30 6.08
N PRO A 49 -4.76 4.34 5.21
CA PRO A 49 -3.78 3.70 4.36
C PRO A 49 -3.37 4.65 3.22
N LEU A 50 -2.16 4.47 2.70
CA LEU A 50 -1.67 5.22 1.55
C LEU A 50 -2.04 4.53 0.25
N GLN A 51 -2.54 5.31 -0.70
CA GLN A 51 -2.70 4.89 -2.08
C GLN A 51 -1.38 5.04 -2.84
N VAL A 52 -0.97 3.96 -3.48
CA VAL A 52 0.17 3.85 -4.36
C VAL A 52 -0.35 3.57 -5.76
N VAL A 53 0.07 4.36 -6.74
CA VAL A 53 -0.21 4.16 -8.15
C VAL A 53 1.03 3.59 -8.80
N TYR A 54 0.87 2.49 -9.53
CA TYR A 54 1.95 1.84 -10.26
C TYR A 54 1.58 1.71 -11.73
N HIS A 55 2.56 1.80 -12.62
CA HIS A 55 2.37 1.75 -14.08
C HIS A 55 3.04 0.51 -14.68
N ASP A 56 2.64 0.15 -15.89
CA ASP A 56 3.22 -0.94 -16.68
C ASP A 56 4.71 -0.75 -17.03
N SER A 57 5.26 0.44 -16.77
CA SER A 57 6.69 0.74 -16.85
C SER A 57 7.54 0.04 -15.78
N LEU A 58 6.92 -0.50 -14.72
CA LEU A 58 7.64 -1.28 -13.71
C LEU A 58 8.06 -2.65 -14.25
N GLU A 59 9.33 -3.02 -14.05
CA GLU A 59 9.85 -4.33 -14.46
C GLU A 59 9.07 -5.50 -13.87
N ASN A 60 8.56 -5.35 -12.65
CA ASN A 60 7.80 -6.35 -11.93
C ASN A 60 6.28 -6.08 -11.91
N PHE A 61 5.75 -5.32 -12.86
CA PHE A 61 4.32 -4.99 -12.96
C PHE A 61 3.42 -6.23 -12.87
N ALA A 62 3.75 -7.31 -13.60
CA ALA A 62 2.96 -8.54 -13.61
C ALA A 62 2.96 -9.28 -12.25
N GLN A 63 4.01 -9.09 -11.44
CA GLN A 63 4.09 -9.61 -10.07
C GLN A 63 3.26 -8.74 -9.13
N VAL A 64 3.43 -7.42 -9.19
CA VAL A 64 2.69 -6.45 -8.37
C VAL A 64 1.19 -6.55 -8.61
N ALA A 65 0.76 -6.73 -9.86
CA ALA A 65 -0.65 -6.90 -10.22
C ALA A 65 -1.32 -8.13 -9.58
N LYS A 66 -0.53 -9.14 -9.19
CA LYS A 66 -1.02 -10.37 -8.56
C LYS A 66 -0.93 -10.38 -7.04
N LEU A 67 -0.38 -9.32 -6.43
CA LEU A 67 -0.23 -9.25 -4.98
C LEU A 67 -1.60 -9.33 -4.28
N GLY A 68 -1.71 -10.28 -3.36
CA GLY A 68 -2.87 -10.44 -2.52
C GLY A 68 -2.87 -9.52 -1.30
N VAL A 69 -3.95 -9.59 -0.52
CA VAL A 69 -4.06 -8.90 0.77
C VAL A 69 -3.11 -9.55 1.78
N GLY A 70 -2.35 -8.73 2.51
CA GLY A 70 -1.38 -9.17 3.51
C GLY A 70 0.06 -9.31 3.01
N ALA A 71 0.32 -9.13 1.71
CA ALA A 71 1.67 -9.12 1.19
C ALA A 71 2.47 -7.94 1.76
N ALA A 72 3.75 -8.17 2.08
CA ALA A 72 4.69 -7.15 2.56
C ALA A 72 5.45 -6.56 1.38
N VAL A 73 5.42 -5.23 1.26
CA VAL A 73 6.03 -4.49 0.16
C VAL A 73 6.82 -3.30 0.67
N ILE A 74 7.88 -2.98 -0.05
CA ILE A 74 8.61 -1.72 0.03
C ILE A 74 8.35 -1.01 -1.28
N VAL A 75 7.88 0.23 -1.21
CA VAL A 75 7.57 1.06 -2.36
C VAL A 75 8.44 2.30 -2.32
N GLU A 76 9.13 2.55 -3.41
CA GLU A 76 9.82 3.81 -3.67
C GLU A 76 9.02 4.57 -4.71
N GLY A 77 8.85 5.88 -4.50
CA GLY A 77 8.07 6.68 -5.42
C GLY A 77 8.01 8.15 -5.05
N LYS A 78 7.38 8.93 -5.91
CA LYS A 78 7.17 10.35 -5.70
C LYS A 78 5.79 10.60 -5.08
N LEU A 79 5.73 11.37 -4.00
CA LEU A 79 4.46 11.77 -3.40
C LEU A 79 3.85 12.93 -4.22
N VAL A 80 2.62 12.76 -4.69
CA VAL A 80 1.94 13.75 -5.54
C VAL A 80 0.59 14.11 -4.93
N ALA A 81 0.28 15.41 -4.90
CA ALA A 81 -1.02 15.89 -4.44
C ALA A 81 -2.11 15.55 -5.47
N THR A 82 -3.27 15.12 -4.99
CA THR A 82 -4.44 14.79 -5.83
C THR A 82 -5.64 15.62 -5.38
N PRO A 83 -5.69 16.93 -5.72
CA PRO A 83 -6.72 17.84 -5.23
C PRO A 83 -8.14 17.47 -5.68
N GLU A 84 -8.28 16.77 -6.81
CA GLU A 84 -9.57 16.34 -7.36
C GLU A 84 -10.02 14.95 -6.87
N ALA A 85 -9.16 14.23 -6.14
CA ALA A 85 -9.46 12.89 -5.65
C ALA A 85 -9.99 12.90 -4.22
N LYS A 86 -10.61 11.79 -3.80
CA LYS A 86 -11.06 11.59 -2.41
C LYS A 86 -9.90 11.53 -1.41
N GLN A 87 -8.70 11.17 -1.88
CA GLN A 87 -7.50 11.18 -1.07
C GLN A 87 -6.68 12.43 -1.38
N PRO A 88 -6.08 13.10 -0.38
CA PRO A 88 -5.38 14.36 -0.57
C PRO A 88 -4.08 14.22 -1.38
N PHE A 89 -3.49 13.03 -1.38
CA PHE A 89 -2.25 12.72 -2.09
C PHE A 89 -2.17 11.22 -2.38
N GLU A 90 -1.30 10.86 -3.30
CA GLU A 90 -0.96 9.48 -3.65
C GLU A 90 0.54 9.34 -3.93
N LEU A 91 1.06 8.13 -3.84
CA LEU A 91 2.44 7.80 -4.15
C LEU A 91 2.53 7.22 -5.56
N GLN A 92 3.21 7.91 -6.47
CA GLN A 92 3.52 7.37 -7.80
C GLN A 92 4.77 6.50 -7.69
N ALA A 93 4.60 5.19 -7.77
CA ALA A 93 5.67 4.23 -7.57
C ALA A 93 6.68 4.25 -8.73
N SER A 94 7.95 4.44 -8.40
CA SER A 94 9.09 4.26 -9.31
C SER A 94 9.66 2.85 -9.20
N SER A 95 9.59 2.23 -8.02
CA SER A 95 10.02 0.86 -7.75
C SER A 95 9.15 0.22 -6.68
N ILE A 96 8.89 -1.08 -6.79
CA ILE A 96 8.17 -1.86 -5.78
C ILE A 96 8.98 -3.14 -5.53
N THR A 97 9.39 -3.36 -4.29
CA THR A 97 10.05 -4.59 -3.86
C THR A 97 9.06 -5.40 -3.02
N VAL A 98 8.89 -6.68 -3.37
CA VAL A 98 8.04 -7.61 -2.63
C VAL A 98 8.90 -8.36 -1.63
N GLU A 99 8.80 -8.01 -0.34
CA GLU A 99 9.55 -8.65 0.75
C GLU A 99 8.90 -9.97 1.17
N GLY A 100 7.57 -10.05 1.11
CA GLY A 100 6.83 -11.24 1.48
C GLY A 100 5.54 -11.35 0.67
N ASP A 101 5.39 -12.45 -0.05
CA ASP A 101 4.13 -12.75 -0.72
C ASP A 101 3.10 -13.28 0.29
N THR A 102 1.83 -13.29 -0.11
CA THR A 102 0.73 -13.77 0.70
C THR A 102 0.03 -14.93 0.03
N GLU A 103 -0.32 -15.95 0.81
CA GLU A 103 -1.10 -17.06 0.30
C GLU A 103 -2.59 -16.68 0.19
N ALA A 104 -3.28 -17.31 -0.77
CA ALA A 104 -4.73 -17.20 -0.89
C ALA A 104 -5.49 -17.70 0.37
N SER A 105 -4.84 -18.51 1.20
CA SER A 105 -5.32 -19.01 2.49
C SER A 105 -5.41 -17.93 3.58
N TYR A 106 -4.87 -16.73 3.34
CA TYR A 106 -4.84 -15.65 4.33
C TYR A 106 -6.26 -15.32 4.84
N PRO A 107 -6.53 -15.40 6.15
CA PRO A 107 -7.89 -15.37 6.68
C PRO A 107 -8.51 -13.97 6.63
N LEU A 108 -7.71 -12.90 6.72
CA LEU A 108 -8.17 -11.51 6.69
C LEU A 108 -8.29 -10.97 5.27
N GLN A 109 -8.97 -11.72 4.41
CA GLN A 109 -9.37 -11.25 3.08
C GLN A 109 -10.24 -10.00 3.18
N LYS A 110 -10.31 -9.23 2.08
CA LYS A 110 -11.13 -8.01 1.93
C LYS A 110 -12.65 -8.32 1.90
N LYS A 111 -13.15 -8.93 2.96
CA LYS A 111 -14.55 -9.22 3.23
C LYS A 111 -14.86 -8.85 4.67
N ARG A 112 -16.14 -8.62 4.95
CA ARG A 112 -16.56 -8.35 6.33
C ARG A 112 -16.41 -9.62 7.16
N HIS A 113 -15.70 -9.52 8.27
CA HIS A 113 -15.56 -10.58 9.27
C HIS A 113 -16.38 -10.23 10.51
N THR A 114 -16.94 -11.23 11.18
CA THR A 114 -17.61 -11.02 12.47
C THR A 114 -16.55 -10.86 13.57
N LEU A 115 -16.90 -10.13 14.64
CA LEU A 115 -16.01 -10.00 15.80
C LEU A 115 -15.70 -11.35 16.45
N GLU A 116 -16.62 -12.30 16.38
CA GLU A 116 -16.43 -13.67 16.86
C GLU A 116 -15.36 -14.41 16.06
N TYR A 117 -15.41 -14.31 14.72
CA TYR A 117 -14.35 -14.86 13.87
C TYR A 117 -13.00 -14.20 14.13
N LEU A 118 -12.94 -12.87 14.27
CA LEU A 118 -11.68 -12.19 14.60
C LEU A 118 -11.10 -12.60 15.96
N ARG A 119 -11.94 -13.05 16.91
CA ARG A 119 -11.48 -13.58 18.19
C ARG A 119 -10.86 -14.98 18.08
N THR A 120 -11.13 -15.75 17.01
CA THR A 120 -10.49 -17.06 16.80
C THR A 120 -9.05 -16.93 16.29
N ILE A 121 -8.68 -15.78 15.72
CA ILE A 121 -7.35 -15.47 15.17
C ILE A 121 -6.73 -14.20 15.80
N PRO A 122 -6.52 -14.18 17.13
CA PRO A 122 -6.09 -12.97 17.85
C PRO A 122 -4.70 -12.46 17.46
N HIS A 123 -3.85 -13.32 16.86
CA HIS A 123 -2.52 -12.98 16.41
C HIS A 123 -2.52 -12.21 15.07
N LEU A 124 -3.65 -12.19 14.35
CA LEU A 124 -3.79 -11.47 13.07
C LEU A 124 -4.73 -10.25 13.17
N ARG A 125 -5.55 -10.16 14.22
CA ARG A 125 -6.57 -9.10 14.36
C ARG A 125 -6.00 -7.75 14.78
#